data_AF-A0A165EW72-F1
#
_entry.id   AF-A0A165EW72-F1
#
_cell.length_a   1.000
_cell.length_b   1.000
_cell.length_c   1.000
_cell.angle_alpha   90.00
_cell.angle_beta   90.00
_cell.angle_gamma   90.00
#
_symmetry.space_group_name_H-M   'P 1'
#
loop_
_entity.id
_entity.type
_entity.pdbx_description
1 polymer ?
#
loop_
_entity_poly.entity_id
_entity_poly.type
_entity_poly.pdbx_seq_one_letter_code
_entity_poly.pdbx_strand_id
1 'polypeptide(L)'
;MEYIDGMETSESTGLPILDQANPERAQLLKPMMKALMAGQHAILNCGVVWFDIAARNIKWLQTTPPEWTSLRAILIDFDSASPLYSEWTRLLVLGSVLSILNSDYGFSGEAINDAVKDVLASDQKLATAFRVTSEHELDLILVPAGY
;
A
#
# COMPACT_ATOMS: atom_id res chain seq x y z
N MET A 1 3.89 18.60 -17.65
CA MET A 1 3.95 17.54 -16.61
C MET A 1 3.48 18.24 -15.35
N GLU A 2 2.20 18.16 -15.06
CA GLU A 2 1.58 18.98 -14.00
C GLU A 2 1.57 18.18 -12.71
N TYR A 3 2.30 18.70 -11.72
CA TYR A 3 2.06 18.40 -10.32
C TYR A 3 0.67 18.93 -9.98
N ILE A 4 -0.04 18.26 -9.07
CA ILE A 4 -1.39 18.59 -8.63
C ILE A 4 -1.43 20.09 -8.24
N ASP A 5 -2.03 20.92 -9.09
CA ASP A 5 -2.33 22.31 -8.76
C ASP A 5 -3.70 22.32 -8.07
N GLY A 6 -3.74 22.70 -6.79
CA GLY A 6 -4.98 22.87 -6.03
C GLY A 6 -5.21 21.96 -4.81
N MET A 7 -4.28 21.09 -4.42
CA MET A 7 -4.34 20.42 -3.12
C MET A 7 -2.96 20.49 -2.44
N GLU A 8 -2.91 21.06 -1.23
CA GLU A 8 -1.71 21.02 -0.41
C GLU A 8 -1.31 19.55 -0.24
N THR A 9 -0.13 19.22 -0.78
CA THR A 9 0.46 17.92 -0.55
C THR A 9 1.36 18.02 0.66
N SER A 10 1.42 16.96 1.46
CA SER A 10 2.46 16.86 2.49
C SER A 10 3.82 16.97 1.79
N GLU A 11 4.64 17.96 2.16
CA GLU A 11 5.97 18.18 1.57
C GLU A 11 6.86 16.93 1.67
N SER A 12 6.60 16.06 2.65
CA SER A 12 7.33 14.81 2.85
C SER A 12 6.78 13.62 2.07
N THR A 13 5.45 13.50 1.87
CA THR A 13 4.81 12.27 1.35
C THR A 13 4.11 12.43 0.00
N GLY A 14 3.92 13.65 -0.51
CA GLY A 14 3.25 13.88 -1.81
C GLY A 14 1.80 13.38 -1.88
N LEU A 15 1.21 13.00 -0.74
CA LEU A 15 -0.22 12.75 -0.60
C LEU A 15 -0.99 14.07 -0.61
N PRO A 16 -2.24 14.08 -1.11
CA PRO A 16 -3.17 15.12 -0.69
C PRO A 16 -3.29 15.07 0.84
N ILE A 17 -3.10 16.20 1.51
CA ILE A 17 -3.41 16.34 2.94
C ILE A 17 -4.94 16.22 3.05
N LEU A 18 -5.42 14.99 3.16
CA LEU A 18 -6.79 14.73 3.55
C LEU A 18 -6.80 14.68 5.06
N ASP A 19 -7.40 15.70 5.67
CA ASP A 19 -7.78 15.69 7.07
C ASP A 19 -8.34 14.31 7.43
N GLN A 20 -7.96 13.76 8.60
CA GLN A 20 -8.49 12.48 9.07
C GLN A 20 -10.02 12.49 9.14
N ALA A 21 -10.64 13.67 9.28
CA ALA A 21 -12.09 13.87 9.26
C ALA A 21 -12.72 13.86 7.86
N ASN A 22 -11.95 13.82 6.77
CA ASN A 22 -12.49 13.85 5.41
C ASN A 22 -13.10 12.47 5.03
N PRO A 23 -14.42 12.38 4.79
CA PRO A 23 -15.07 11.11 4.41
C PRO A 23 -14.60 10.56 3.06
N GLU A 24 -14.05 11.39 2.18
CA GLU A 24 -13.47 10.95 0.89
C GLU A 24 -12.16 10.19 1.08
N ARG A 25 -11.48 10.35 2.22
CA ARG A 25 -10.26 9.62 2.56
C ARG A 25 -10.48 8.11 2.58
N ALA A 26 -11.65 7.64 3.02
CA ALA A 26 -11.98 6.21 3.00
C ALA A 26 -11.96 5.62 1.58
N GLN A 27 -12.23 6.44 0.55
CA GLN A 27 -12.22 6.01 -0.85
C GLN A 27 -10.80 5.78 -1.38
N LEU A 28 -9.77 6.35 -0.74
CA LEU A 28 -8.37 6.19 -1.12
C LEU A 28 -7.73 4.89 -0.67
N LEU A 29 -8.23 4.28 0.41
CA LEU A 29 -7.58 3.13 1.04
C LEU A 29 -7.35 1.97 0.04
N LYS A 30 -8.40 1.59 -0.70
CA LYS A 30 -8.32 0.47 -1.66
C LYS A 30 -7.37 0.78 -2.83
N PRO A 31 -7.46 1.94 -3.53
CA PRO A 31 -6.47 2.33 -4.54
C PRO A 31 -5.03 2.35 -4.04
N MET A 32 -4.79 2.93 -2.85
CA MET A 32 -3.44 3.02 -2.27
C MET A 32 -2.89 1.62 -1.94
N MET A 33 -3.70 0.79 -1.28
CA MET A 33 -3.35 -0.59 -0.96
C MET A 33 -2.97 -1.37 -2.23
N LYS A 34 -3.79 -1.29 -3.29
CA LYS A 34 -3.51 -1.96 -4.57
C LYS A 34 -2.21 -1.47 -5.19
N ALA A 35 -1.98 -0.16 -5.24
CA ALA A 35 -0.77 0.41 -5.82
C ALA A 35 0.51 -0.03 -5.08
N LEU A 36 0.49 -0.01 -3.74
CA LEU A 36 1.63 -0.39 -2.90
C LEU A 36 1.91 -1.89 -2.95
N MET A 37 0.86 -2.72 -2.86
CA MET A 37 1.00 -4.17 -3.00
C MET A 37 1.53 -4.56 -4.38
N ALA A 38 1.03 -3.93 -5.45
CA ALA A 38 1.54 -4.17 -6.80
C ALA A 38 3.01 -3.76 -6.94
N GLY A 39 3.41 -2.61 -6.37
CA GLY A 39 4.80 -2.16 -6.36
C GLY A 39 5.74 -3.11 -5.63
N GLN A 40 5.37 -3.53 -4.41
CA GLN A 40 6.14 -4.52 -3.64
C GLN A 40 6.22 -5.87 -4.37
N HIS A 41 5.10 -6.35 -4.92
CA HIS A 41 5.08 -7.59 -5.70
C HIS A 41 6.00 -7.53 -6.93
N ALA A 42 6.05 -6.38 -7.62
CA ALA A 42 6.96 -6.21 -8.76
C ALA A 42 8.43 -6.30 -8.34
N ILE A 43 8.82 -5.64 -7.24
CA ILE A 43 10.18 -5.71 -6.67
C ILE A 43 10.54 -7.16 -6.29
N LEU A 44 9.63 -7.85 -5.61
CA LEU A 44 9.79 -9.25 -5.19
C LEU A 44 9.95 -10.20 -6.38
N ASN A 45 9.25 -9.94 -7.49
CA ASN A 45 9.39 -10.75 -8.72
C ASN A 45 10.71 -10.50 -9.45
N CYS A 46 11.39 -9.40 -9.18
CA CYS A 46 12.78 -9.19 -9.58
C CYS A 46 13.79 -9.91 -8.68
N GLY A 47 13.34 -10.67 -7.67
CA GLY A 47 14.22 -11.34 -6.71
C GLY A 47 14.86 -10.37 -5.72
N VAL A 48 14.25 -9.21 -5.50
CA VAL A 48 14.72 -8.16 -4.60
C VAL A 48 13.70 -7.99 -3.47
N VAL A 49 14.20 -7.70 -2.27
CA VAL A 49 13.39 -7.18 -1.16
C VAL A 49 13.75 -5.71 -0.94
N TRP A 50 12.75 -4.89 -0.65
CA TRP A 50 12.92 -3.50 -0.22
C TRP A 50 12.15 -3.30 1.09
N PHE A 51 12.90 -3.14 2.19
CA PHE A 51 12.34 -3.07 3.54
C PHE A 51 11.84 -1.67 3.91
N ASP A 52 12.39 -0.62 3.30
CA ASP A 52 12.07 0.76 3.66
C ASP A 52 10.87 1.32 2.88
N ILE A 53 9.76 0.57 2.89
CA ILE A 53 8.49 1.12 2.46
C ILE A 53 7.98 2.05 3.57
N ALA A 54 7.99 3.34 3.28
CA ALA A 54 7.52 4.39 4.18
C ALA A 54 6.95 5.53 3.34
N ALA A 55 6.05 6.34 3.91
CA ALA A 55 5.39 7.39 3.13
C ALA A 55 6.36 8.43 2.56
N ARG A 56 7.53 8.63 3.19
CA ARG A 56 8.61 9.48 2.65
C ARG A 56 9.23 8.97 1.34
N ASN A 57 9.16 7.66 1.13
CA ASN A 57 9.76 6.96 -0.02
C ASN A 57 8.71 6.62 -1.10
N ILE A 58 7.52 7.22 -1.02
CA ILE A 58 6.43 7.02 -1.95
C ILE A 58 5.98 8.39 -2.46
N LYS A 59 5.91 8.56 -3.77
CA LYS A 59 5.29 9.73 -4.40
C LYS A 59 4.03 9.29 -5.12
N TRP A 60 2.95 10.04 -4.93
CA TRP A 60 1.66 9.71 -5.51
C TRP A 60 1.42 10.55 -6.77
N LEU A 61 0.94 9.88 -7.82
CA LEU A 61 0.46 10.53 -9.04
C LEU A 61 -1.00 10.20 -9.26
N GLN A 62 -1.78 11.17 -9.73
CA GLN A 62 -3.14 10.98 -10.19
C GLN A 62 -3.24 11.55 -11.61
N THR A 63 -3.95 10.86 -12.51
CA THR A 63 -4.18 11.41 -13.85
C THR A 63 -5.35 12.38 -13.82
N THR A 64 -5.36 13.35 -14.73
CA THR A 64 -6.48 14.28 -14.90
C THR A 64 -7.39 13.79 -16.03
N PRO A 65 -8.73 13.73 -15.83
CA PRO A 65 -9.48 14.13 -14.63
C PRO A 65 -9.22 13.22 -13.42
N PRO A 66 -9.31 13.75 -12.18
CA PRO A 66 -8.99 13.03 -10.96
C PRO A 66 -9.98 11.91 -10.71
N GLU A 67 -9.72 10.74 -11.30
CA GLU A 67 -10.40 9.50 -10.93
C GLU A 67 -9.57 8.78 -9.88
N TRP A 68 -10.18 8.32 -8.79
CA TRP A 68 -9.46 7.58 -7.73
C TRP A 68 -8.82 6.28 -8.23
N THR A 69 -9.34 5.70 -9.32
CA THR A 69 -8.78 4.56 -10.06
C THR A 69 -7.47 4.87 -10.77
N SER A 70 -7.16 6.14 -10.98
CA SER A 70 -5.94 6.60 -11.64
C SER A 70 -4.76 6.82 -10.71
N LEU A 71 -4.94 6.62 -9.40
CA LEU A 71 -3.86 6.76 -8.43
C LEU A 71 -2.73 5.78 -8.75
N ARG A 72 -1.49 6.29 -8.76
CA ARG A 72 -0.25 5.54 -8.99
C ARG A 72 0.74 5.86 -7.88
N ALA A 73 1.42 4.83 -7.39
CA ALA A 73 2.57 4.99 -6.51
C ALA A 73 3.86 4.97 -7.35
N ILE A 74 4.70 5.98 -7.16
CA ILE A 74 6.11 5.96 -7.55
C ILE A 74 6.89 5.64 -6.30
N LEU A 75 7.56 4.49 -6.31
CA LEU A 75 8.47 4.08 -5.25
C LEU A 75 9.85 4.70 -5.53
N ILE A 76 10.43 5.33 -4.52
CA ILE A 76 11.75 5.98 -4.57
C ILE A 76 12.61 5.50 -3.40
N ASP A 77 13.90 5.83 -3.43
CA ASP A 77 14.86 5.49 -2.37
C ASP A 77 14.95 3.98 -2.05
N PHE A 78 15.77 3.30 -2.84
CA PHE A 78 15.97 1.85 -2.77
C PHE A 78 17.26 1.47 -2.02
N ASP A 79 17.79 2.33 -1.15
CA ASP A 79 19.07 2.06 -0.46
C ASP A 79 19.00 0.81 0.46
N SER A 80 17.80 0.49 0.95
CA SER A 80 17.53 -0.74 1.73
C SER A 80 17.27 -1.99 0.88
N ALA A 81 17.42 -1.92 -0.44
CA ALA A 81 17.14 -3.04 -1.32
C ALA A 81 18.23 -4.13 -1.24
N SER A 82 17.83 -5.39 -1.10
CA SER A 82 18.75 -6.53 -1.06
C SER A 82 18.18 -7.73 -1.82
N PRO A 83 18.98 -8.76 -2.14
CA PRO A 83 18.44 -9.99 -2.74
C PRO A 83 17.39 -10.66 -1.83
N LEU A 84 16.38 -11.29 -2.46
CA LEU A 84 15.36 -12.06 -1.76
C LEU A 84 15.92 -13.45 -1.41
N TYR A 85 16.14 -13.70 -0.12
CA TYR A 85 16.73 -14.94 0.37
C TYR A 85 15.72 -15.98 0.87
N SER A 86 14.47 -15.59 1.15
CA SER A 86 13.45 -16.52 1.67
C SER A 86 12.02 -16.10 1.34
N GLU A 87 11.12 -17.09 1.24
CA GLU A 87 9.67 -16.84 1.09
C GLU A 87 9.06 -16.18 2.35
N TRP A 88 9.67 -16.37 3.52
CA TRP A 88 9.25 -15.67 4.74
C TRP A 88 9.46 -14.16 4.62
N THR A 89 10.59 -13.73 4.04
CA THR A 89 10.89 -12.33 3.76
C THR A 89 9.86 -11.72 2.81
N ARG A 90 9.39 -12.50 1.82
CA ARG A 90 8.32 -12.07 0.89
C ARG A 90 7.03 -11.72 1.65
N LEU A 91 6.59 -12.58 2.57
CA LEU A 91 5.38 -12.35 3.37
C LEU A 91 5.51 -11.12 4.26
N LEU A 92 6.64 -10.98 4.95
CA LEU A 92 6.90 -9.85 5.85
C LEU A 92 6.84 -8.51 5.10
N VAL A 93 7.45 -8.45 3.91
CA VAL A 93 7.49 -7.23 3.09
C VAL A 93 6.11 -6.89 2.53
N LEU A 94 5.33 -7.89 2.13
CA LEU A 94 3.94 -7.64 1.72
C LEU A 94 3.07 -7.16 2.89
N GLY A 95 3.26 -7.71 4.10
CA GLY A 95 2.56 -7.26 5.31
C GLY A 95 2.92 -5.83 5.72
N SER A 96 4.14 -5.37 5.43
CA SER A 96 4.57 -3.99 5.73
C SER A 96 3.73 -2.91 5.01
N VAL A 97 3.09 -3.25 3.88
CA VAL A 97 2.13 -2.36 3.21
C VAL A 97 0.97 -2.00 4.14
N LEU A 98 0.47 -2.96 4.93
CA LEU A 98 -0.63 -2.74 5.86
C LEU A 98 -0.19 -1.89 7.04
N SER A 99 1.04 -2.13 7.52
CA SER A 99 1.66 -1.32 8.56
C SER A 99 1.73 0.14 8.16
N ILE A 100 2.22 0.47 6.96
CA ILE A 100 2.33 1.88 6.55
C ILE A 100 0.98 2.55 6.37
N LEU A 101 -0.03 1.83 5.85
CA LEU A 101 -1.39 2.36 5.70
C LEU A 101 -1.96 2.76 7.07
N ASN A 102 -1.62 2.02 8.12
CA ASN A 102 -1.98 2.38 9.49
C ASN A 102 -1.10 3.49 10.07
N SER A 103 0.22 3.31 10.11
CA SER A 103 1.14 4.20 10.84
C SER A 103 1.35 5.55 10.17
N ASP A 104 1.56 5.56 8.85
CA ASP A 104 1.99 6.74 8.13
C ASP A 104 0.79 7.46 7.50
N TYR A 105 -0.17 6.66 7.04
CA TYR A 105 -1.37 7.19 6.39
C TYR A 105 -2.57 7.29 7.33
N GLY A 106 -2.53 6.68 8.52
CA GLY A 106 -3.52 6.83 9.60
C GLY A 106 -4.83 6.04 9.42
N PHE A 107 -4.87 5.02 8.55
CA PHE A 107 -6.09 4.22 8.34
C PHE A 107 -6.30 3.26 9.51
N SER A 108 -7.55 3.07 9.98
CA SER A 108 -7.81 2.15 11.08
C SER A 108 -7.51 0.70 10.67
N GLY A 109 -7.06 -0.13 11.61
CA GLY A 109 -6.86 -1.56 11.36
C GLY A 109 -8.12 -2.26 10.86
N GLU A 110 -9.30 -1.86 11.35
CA GLU A 110 -10.60 -2.35 10.87
C GLU A 110 -10.82 -2.04 9.38
N ALA A 111 -10.65 -0.79 8.97
CA ALA A 111 -10.81 -0.40 7.57
C ALA A 111 -9.79 -1.10 6.66
N ILE A 112 -8.55 -1.27 7.14
CA ILE A 112 -7.50 -2.00 6.42
C ILE A 112 -7.89 -3.47 6.25
N ASN A 113 -8.36 -4.13 7.32
CA ASN A 113 -8.74 -5.54 7.27
C ASN A 113 -9.92 -5.78 6.33
N ASP A 114 -10.91 -4.89 6.32
CA ASP A 114 -12.03 -4.96 5.38
C ASP A 114 -11.57 -4.72 3.93
N ALA A 115 -10.68 -3.75 3.72
CA ALA A 115 -10.10 -3.50 2.41
C ALA A 115 -9.27 -4.69 1.90
N VAL A 116 -8.50 -5.38 2.75
CA VAL A 116 -7.75 -6.59 2.38
C VAL A 116 -8.71 -7.68 1.89
N LYS A 117 -9.78 -7.96 2.64
CA LYS A 117 -10.80 -8.96 2.24
C LYS A 117 -11.40 -8.63 0.86
N ASP A 118 -11.77 -7.37 0.65
CA ASP A 118 -12.34 -6.92 -0.62
C ASP A 118 -11.34 -6.97 -1.79
N VAL A 119 -10.08 -6.60 -1.54
CA VAL A 119 -9.02 -6.64 -2.57
C VAL A 119 -8.70 -8.08 -2.96
N LEU A 120 -8.57 -9.00 -2.00
CA LEU A 120 -8.28 -10.41 -2.25
C LEU A 120 -9.46 -11.12 -2.94
N ALA A 121 -10.69 -10.77 -2.57
CA ALA A 121 -11.89 -11.31 -3.25
C ALA A 121 -12.02 -10.81 -4.70
N SER A 122 -11.54 -9.60 -5.00
CA SER A 122 -11.67 -8.98 -6.33
C SER A 122 -10.47 -9.15 -7.26
N ASP A 123 -9.32 -9.62 -6.76
CA ASP A 123 -8.09 -9.77 -7.55
C ASP A 123 -7.34 -11.08 -7.23
N GLN A 124 -7.62 -12.10 -8.03
CA GLN A 124 -7.00 -13.43 -7.91
C GLN A 124 -5.46 -13.41 -8.09
N LYS A 125 -4.90 -12.44 -8.83
CA LYS A 125 -3.44 -12.34 -9.03
C LYS A 125 -2.76 -11.83 -7.76
N LEU A 126 -3.36 -10.83 -7.11
CA LEU A 126 -2.94 -10.38 -5.78
C LEU A 126 -3.14 -11.49 -4.74
N ALA A 127 -4.27 -12.20 -4.74
CA ALA A 127 -4.49 -13.32 -3.82
C ALA A 127 -3.42 -14.41 -3.95
N THR A 128 -3.01 -14.71 -5.19
CA THR A 128 -1.92 -15.66 -5.48
C THR A 128 -0.56 -15.13 -5.01
N ALA A 129 -0.30 -13.83 -5.16
CA ALA A 129 0.95 -13.18 -4.73
C ALA A 129 1.15 -13.24 -3.21
N PHE A 130 0.08 -13.15 -2.43
CA PHE A 130 0.09 -13.33 -0.98
C PHE A 130 0.07 -14.80 -0.55
N ARG A 131 -0.06 -15.76 -1.48
CA ARG A 131 -0.27 -17.19 -1.23
C ARG A 131 -1.31 -17.46 -0.13
N VAL A 132 -2.37 -16.65 -0.05
CA VAL A 132 -3.46 -16.90 0.91
C VAL A 132 -4.27 -18.07 0.36
N THR A 133 -3.92 -19.27 0.79
CA THR A 133 -4.60 -20.52 0.41
C THR A 133 -5.60 -20.97 1.48
N SER A 134 -5.64 -20.27 2.62
CA SER A 134 -6.54 -20.54 3.75
C SER A 134 -6.90 -19.27 4.53
N GLU A 135 -8.01 -19.30 5.27
CA GLU A 135 -8.41 -18.22 6.19
C GLU A 135 -7.36 -17.97 7.29
N HIS A 136 -6.63 -19.01 7.70
CA HIS A 136 -5.58 -18.88 8.72
C HIS A 136 -4.39 -18.03 8.24
N GLU A 137 -4.01 -18.15 6.96
CA GLU A 137 -2.96 -17.30 6.38
C GLU A 137 -3.42 -15.85 6.21
N LEU A 138 -4.73 -15.64 6.00
CA LEU A 138 -5.31 -14.30 6.01
C LEU A 138 -5.16 -13.66 7.39
N ASP A 139 -5.47 -14.39 8.47
CA ASP A 139 -5.36 -13.88 9.84
C ASP A 139 -3.94 -13.45 10.23
N LEU A 140 -2.90 -14.07 9.65
CA LEU A 140 -1.50 -13.69 9.86
C LEU A 140 -1.13 -12.37 9.16
N ILE A 141 -1.91 -11.97 8.15
CA ILE A 141 -1.71 -10.74 7.37
C ILE A 141 -2.52 -9.59 7.97
N LEU A 142 -3.68 -9.87 8.58
CA LEU A 142 -4.56 -8.84 9.14
C LEU A 142 -3.91 -8.09 10.32
N VAL A 143 -4.16 -6.78 10.39
CA VAL A 143 -3.68 -5.94 11.49
C VAL A 143 -4.52 -6.27 12.74
N PRO A 144 -3.90 -6.51 13.91
CA PRO A 144 -4.64 -6.73 15.14
C PRO A 144 -5.56 -5.54 15.43
N ALA A 145 -6.84 -5.79 15.70
CA ALA A 145 -7.76 -4.74 16.11
C ALA A 145 -7.37 -4.25 17.52
N GLY A 146 -6.54 -3.20 17.62
CA GLY A 146 -6.23 -2.61 18.93
C GLY A 146 -4.92 -1.84 19.11
N TYR A 147 -4.31 -1.27 18.06
CA TYR A 147 -3.21 -0.31 18.20
C TYR A 147 -3.59 1.05 17.61
#